data_AF-A0A538JXY9-F1
#
_entry.id   AF-A0A538JXY9-F1
#
_cell.length_a   1.000
_cell.length_b   1.000
_cell.length_c   1.000
_cell.angle_alpha   90.00
_cell.angle_beta   90.00
_cell.angle_gamma   90.00
#
_symmetry.space_group_name_H-M   'P 1'
#
loop_
_entity.id
_entity.type
_entity.pdbx_description
1 polymer ?
#
loop_
_entity_poly.entity_id
_entity_poly.type
_entity_poly.pdbx_seq_one_letter_code
_entity_poly.pdbx_strand_id
1 'polypeptide(L)'
;MILQRSAILVALLALAATALGLAFAGSPSRLASGVRIAGVDVGGKTAHQARSILARRAREVSAVPVTFRVGSRTWRLEPRRLGVRVDWSAAVDAVRRQGEGFGPFRGFRRLDMRFFGADVAPPTQVYDAALRYKLDEIAAAVNVPAREASIVLHGRMPEIVPSHTGQKLDRRAAAATIVRALASLRREPIGLPIDVDHAKITADDLTVAKAQVETALSAPVHLTLGATRWNLRPARIARILELPADGRRDPRIGGRGATQWLAALARRVDRPPVNADWAIGSSGSIRVIPDQPGQELDVERSAQVLLRAALVTAPELRSAKLAVATTQADRTTAEARAMQITGLVAGYQTFYGGELNRIHNVQLVSHLIDDHVIAPGETFSFNQTTGDRSADKGFREAPVIINGELKTGLGGGVCQVSTTVFNAAYEAGLPIVSRTNHALYISHYPQGRDATVNFPDTDLKFVNDTGHWLLLRTWVGSSSLTVALYGTPVHRRVVSETAPLVVTGPAPIKKVPDPTLLVGRTVLEESGSPSRSTSVERKVYDANGKLLHDTTFFSSYRGEPRVIRVGTKRKPKPADQNGSTTTTGTTTTTTTTTTKKPTTTTSPRP
;
A
#
# COMPACT_ATOMS: atom_id res chain seq x y z
N MET A 1 10.59 100.04 34.64
CA MET A 1 11.03 99.52 35.96
C MET A 1 10.70 98.04 36.20
N ILE A 2 9.55 97.50 35.79
CA ILE A 2 9.19 96.09 36.01
C ILE A 2 10.13 95.12 35.25
N LEU A 3 10.42 95.37 33.97
CA LEU A 3 11.37 94.54 33.20
C LEU A 3 12.79 94.50 33.80
N GLN A 4 13.28 95.61 34.36
CA GLN A 4 14.60 95.66 35.02
C GLN A 4 14.62 94.87 36.33
N ARG A 5 13.55 94.94 37.13
CA ARG A 5 13.43 94.16 38.38
C ARG A 5 13.30 92.66 38.10
N SER A 6 12.56 92.28 37.06
CA SER A 6 12.47 90.90 36.60
C SER A 6 13.81 90.40 36.07
N ALA A 7 14.56 91.21 35.32
CA ALA A 7 15.89 90.83 34.82
C ALA A 7 16.91 90.63 35.95
N ILE A 8 16.89 91.48 36.98
CA ILE A 8 17.76 91.33 38.18
C ILE A 8 17.37 90.09 38.98
N LEU A 9 16.06 89.83 39.17
CA LEU A 9 15.60 88.63 39.86
C LEU A 9 15.98 87.35 39.09
N VAL A 10 15.82 87.34 37.77
CA VAL A 10 16.25 86.21 36.91
C VAL A 10 17.77 86.05 36.96
N ALA A 11 18.54 87.14 36.94
CA ALA A 11 19.99 87.08 37.07
C ALA A 11 20.43 86.54 38.45
N LEU A 12 19.78 86.97 39.53
CA LEU A 12 20.05 86.47 40.89
C LEU A 12 19.65 85.00 41.05
N LEU A 13 18.51 84.59 40.48
CA LEU A 13 18.09 83.18 40.46
C LEU A 13 19.03 82.33 39.61
N ALA A 14 19.50 82.83 38.47
CA ALA A 14 20.49 82.15 37.64
C ALA A 14 21.84 82.05 38.36
N LEU A 15 22.26 83.09 39.09
CA LEU A 15 23.48 83.08 39.89
C LEU A 15 23.37 82.09 41.06
N ALA A 16 22.23 82.07 41.76
CA ALA A 16 21.94 81.15 42.85
C ALA A 16 21.85 79.69 42.36
N ALA A 17 21.18 79.45 41.23
CA ALA A 17 21.13 78.14 40.58
C ALA A 17 22.52 77.68 40.10
N THR A 18 23.34 78.59 39.58
CA THR A 18 24.71 78.30 39.18
C THR A 18 25.59 77.97 40.38
N ALA A 19 25.49 78.76 41.47
CA ALA A 19 26.21 78.51 42.72
C ALA A 19 25.79 77.16 43.36
N LEU A 20 24.49 76.85 43.35
CA LEU A 20 23.95 75.57 43.82
C LEU A 20 24.45 74.40 42.95
N GLY A 21 24.38 74.53 41.63
CA GLY A 21 24.90 73.55 40.70
C GLY A 21 26.42 73.33 40.83
N LEU A 22 27.19 74.36 41.17
CA LEU A 22 28.62 74.22 41.45
C LEU A 22 28.89 73.58 42.82
N ALA A 23 28.13 73.95 43.86
CA ALA A 23 28.26 73.38 45.21
C ALA A 23 28.00 71.86 45.23
N PHE A 24 27.05 71.38 44.42
CA PHE A 24 26.69 69.97 44.33
C PHE A 24 27.35 69.21 43.16
N ALA A 25 28.17 69.88 42.33
CA ALA A 25 28.92 69.21 41.25
C ALA A 25 29.89 68.13 41.79
N GLY A 26 30.41 68.33 43.01
CA GLY A 26 31.29 67.41 43.72
C GLY A 26 32.56 67.06 42.92
N SER A 27 33.30 66.06 43.40
CA SER A 27 34.58 65.69 42.76
C SER A 27 34.40 65.06 41.37
N PRO A 28 35.25 65.41 40.37
CA PRO A 28 35.37 64.74 39.07
C PRO A 28 35.62 63.25 39.15
N SER A 29 36.37 62.79 40.17
CA SER A 29 36.84 61.41 40.30
C SER A 29 35.94 60.49 41.15
N ARG A 30 34.86 61.03 41.73
CA ARG A 30 33.94 60.27 42.60
C ARG A 30 32.54 60.17 42.01
N LEU A 31 31.89 59.04 42.26
CA LEU A 31 30.49 58.78 41.91
C LEU A 31 29.55 59.65 42.78
N ALA A 32 28.40 60.00 42.23
CA ALA A 32 27.38 60.77 42.94
C ALA A 32 26.89 60.03 44.20
N SER A 33 26.55 60.77 45.25
CA SER A 33 25.89 60.20 46.44
C SER A 33 24.48 59.70 46.09
N GLY A 34 23.99 58.65 46.78
CA GLY A 34 22.68 58.06 46.50
C GLY A 34 22.67 57.01 45.39
N VAL A 35 23.83 56.75 44.76
CA VAL A 35 23.97 55.74 43.71
C VAL A 35 24.19 54.34 44.28
N ARG A 36 23.45 53.38 43.74
CA ARG A 36 23.60 51.94 43.94
C ARG A 36 23.87 51.24 42.61
N ILE A 37 24.60 50.13 42.65
CA ILE A 37 24.75 49.21 41.52
C ILE A 37 24.40 47.82 42.03
N ALA A 38 23.44 47.16 41.38
CA ALA A 38 22.92 45.86 41.82
C ALA A 38 22.50 45.84 43.32
N GLY A 39 21.98 46.98 43.82
CA GLY A 39 21.59 47.17 45.21
C GLY A 39 22.72 47.44 46.21
N VAL A 40 23.98 47.55 45.78
CA VAL A 40 25.11 47.94 46.65
C VAL A 40 25.39 49.43 46.51
N ASP A 41 25.47 50.14 47.64
CA ASP A 41 25.80 51.56 47.68
C ASP A 41 27.27 51.80 47.27
N VAL A 42 27.45 52.55 46.19
CA VAL A 42 28.74 52.96 45.64
C VAL A 42 28.91 54.48 45.66
N GLY A 43 27.98 55.20 46.28
CA GLY A 43 27.98 56.66 46.33
C GLY A 43 29.22 57.23 47.02
N GLY A 44 29.78 58.29 46.44
CA GLY A 44 30.98 58.96 46.96
C GLY A 44 32.30 58.17 46.84
N LYS A 45 32.28 56.96 46.26
CA LYS A 45 33.47 56.16 45.96
C LYS A 45 34.09 56.57 44.61
N THR A 46 35.37 56.30 44.42
CA THR A 46 36.00 56.37 43.09
C THR A 46 35.56 55.18 42.23
N ALA A 47 35.69 55.29 40.90
CA ALA A 47 35.36 54.18 39.99
C ALA A 47 36.12 52.88 40.34
N HIS A 48 37.39 52.99 40.72
CA HIS A 48 38.21 51.85 41.16
C HIS A 48 37.68 51.23 42.48
N GLN A 49 37.36 52.07 43.48
CA GLN A 49 36.80 51.61 44.76
C GLN A 49 35.41 50.98 44.59
N ALA A 50 34.56 51.53 43.71
CA ALA A 50 33.25 50.96 43.42
C ALA A 50 33.38 49.57 42.79
N ARG A 51 34.27 49.41 41.79
CA ARG A 51 34.55 48.10 41.15
C ARG A 51 35.08 47.08 42.15
N SER A 52 35.98 47.46 43.06
CA SER A 52 36.54 46.53 44.05
C SER A 52 35.50 46.08 45.10
N ILE A 53 34.64 46.99 45.55
CA ILE A 53 33.52 46.68 46.46
C ILE A 53 32.54 45.71 45.78
N LEU A 54 32.12 46.01 44.55
CA LEU A 54 31.20 45.17 43.78
C LEU A 54 31.80 43.80 43.49
N ALA A 55 33.07 43.72 43.07
CA ALA A 55 33.76 42.46 42.82
C ALA A 55 33.91 41.60 44.09
N ARG A 56 34.20 42.22 45.23
CA ARG A 56 34.28 41.52 46.53
C ARG A 56 32.91 40.96 46.92
N ARG A 57 31.87 41.81 46.89
CA ARG A 57 30.52 41.38 47.26
C ARG A 57 30.00 40.30 46.31
N ALA A 58 30.26 40.44 45.01
CA ALA A 58 29.94 39.41 44.01
C ALA A 58 30.60 38.08 44.34
N ARG A 59 31.87 38.05 44.75
CA ARG A 59 32.55 36.82 45.18
C ARG A 59 31.88 36.18 46.40
N GLU A 60 31.52 36.96 47.42
CA GLU A 60 30.84 36.47 48.62
C GLU A 60 29.51 35.79 48.29
N VAL A 61 28.71 36.39 47.41
CA VAL A 61 27.36 35.87 47.11
C VAL A 61 27.32 34.94 45.88
N SER A 62 28.44 34.75 45.18
CA SER A 62 28.49 33.95 43.94
C SER A 62 28.19 32.46 44.14
N ALA A 63 28.46 31.92 45.34
CA ALA A 63 28.12 30.55 45.74
C ALA A 63 26.76 30.46 46.47
N VAL A 64 26.13 31.59 46.79
CA VAL A 64 24.84 31.61 47.47
C VAL A 64 23.73 31.55 46.42
N PRO A 65 22.89 30.50 46.40
CA PRO A 65 21.83 30.36 45.40
C PRO A 65 20.74 31.41 45.56
N VAL A 66 20.12 31.80 44.45
CA VAL A 66 18.86 32.55 44.42
C VAL A 66 17.70 31.55 44.33
N THR A 67 16.67 31.77 45.15
CA THR A 67 15.47 30.93 45.16
C THR A 67 14.43 31.49 44.18
N PHE A 68 14.01 30.68 43.23
CA PHE A 68 12.93 30.98 42.29
C PHE A 68 11.69 30.17 42.67
N ARG A 69 10.50 30.76 42.53
CA ARG A 69 9.23 30.11 42.91
C ARG A 69 8.15 30.23 41.86
N VAL A 70 7.34 29.18 41.75
CA VAL A 70 6.08 29.13 40.99
C VAL A 70 5.07 28.37 41.86
N GLY A 71 4.04 29.06 42.35
CA GLY A 71 3.14 28.50 43.35
C GLY A 71 3.88 28.06 44.62
N SER A 72 3.71 26.80 45.01
CA SER A 72 4.40 26.16 46.15
C SER A 72 5.77 25.55 45.82
N ARG A 73 6.13 25.47 44.53
CA ARG A 73 7.38 24.85 44.09
C ARG A 73 8.51 25.85 44.06
N THR A 74 9.72 25.41 44.41
CA THR A 74 10.91 26.26 44.48
C THR A 74 12.12 25.61 43.81
N TRP A 75 12.97 26.44 43.20
CA TRP A 75 14.23 26.06 42.56
C TRP A 75 15.34 26.96 43.05
N ARG A 76 16.49 26.38 43.39
CA ARG A 76 17.67 27.13 43.85
C ARG A 76 18.71 27.14 42.74
N LEU A 77 19.01 28.32 42.22
CA LEU A 77 19.98 28.48 41.13
C LEU A 77 21.21 29.25 41.65
N GLU A 78 22.37 28.63 41.51
CA GLU A 78 23.66 29.23 41.87
C GLU A 78 24.21 30.04 40.68
N PRO A 79 24.58 31.32 40.88
CA PRO A 79 25.15 32.15 39.80
C PRO A 79 26.38 31.53 39.14
N ARG A 80 27.26 30.87 39.92
CA ARG A 80 28.46 30.19 39.41
C ARG A 80 28.14 29.08 38.41
N ARG A 81 27.11 28.27 38.67
CA ARG A 81 26.72 27.14 37.80
C ARG A 81 26.13 27.57 36.47
N LEU A 82 25.53 28.77 36.43
CA LEU A 82 24.96 29.35 35.22
C LEU A 82 25.96 30.24 34.46
N GLY A 83 27.23 30.28 34.90
CA GLY A 83 28.29 31.04 34.24
C GLY A 83 28.01 32.55 34.24
N VAL A 84 27.32 33.07 35.25
CA VAL A 84 26.92 34.48 35.31
C VAL A 84 28.16 35.36 35.42
N ARG A 85 28.41 36.17 34.39
CA ARG A 85 29.48 37.16 34.32
C ARG A 85 28.87 38.54 34.26
N VAL A 86 29.21 39.36 35.25
CA VAL A 86 28.70 40.71 35.39
C VAL A 86 29.80 41.71 35.02
N ASP A 87 29.52 42.63 34.11
CA ASP A 87 30.44 43.69 33.75
C ASP A 87 30.30 44.88 34.71
N TRP A 88 31.03 44.80 35.82
CA TRP A 88 31.08 45.86 36.82
C TRP A 88 31.72 47.14 36.29
N SER A 89 32.58 47.07 35.27
CA SER A 89 33.19 48.27 34.68
C SER A 89 32.14 49.05 33.92
N ALA A 90 31.41 48.40 33.03
CA ALA A 90 30.35 49.01 32.25
C ALA A 90 29.23 49.57 33.14
N ALA A 91 28.88 48.88 34.23
CA ALA A 91 27.88 49.35 35.19
C ALA A 91 28.34 50.64 35.93
N VAL A 92 29.59 50.67 36.39
CA VAL A 92 30.20 51.85 37.03
C VAL A 92 30.34 53.01 36.04
N ASP A 93 30.69 52.72 34.79
CA ASP A 93 30.78 53.73 33.73
C ASP A 93 29.41 54.30 33.35
N ALA A 94 28.36 53.48 33.35
CA ALA A 94 26.98 53.92 33.09
C ALA A 94 26.49 54.89 34.16
N VAL A 95 26.66 54.53 35.43
CA VAL A 95 26.38 55.41 36.58
C VAL A 95 27.18 56.70 36.50
N ARG A 96 28.48 56.60 36.19
CA ARG A 96 29.37 57.76 36.11
C ARG A 96 28.87 58.76 35.07
N ARG A 97 28.54 58.29 33.86
CA ARG A 97 27.98 59.13 32.79
C ARG A 97 26.67 59.79 33.19
N GLN A 98 25.81 59.07 33.93
CA GLN A 98 24.53 59.61 34.38
C GLN A 98 24.72 60.79 35.36
N GLY A 99 25.77 60.75 36.18
CA GLY A 99 26.14 61.81 37.14
C GLY A 99 27.16 62.82 36.60
N GLU A 100 27.49 62.78 35.30
CA GLU A 100 28.41 63.70 34.62
C GLU A 100 27.66 64.79 33.86
N GLY A 101 28.33 65.92 33.61
CA GLY A 101 27.78 67.11 32.94
C GLY A 101 28.76 68.30 32.99
N PHE A 102 28.48 69.36 32.23
CA PHE A 102 29.29 70.57 32.22
C PHE A 102 28.85 71.56 33.32
N GLY A 103 29.80 72.07 34.09
CA GLY A 103 29.58 73.12 35.10
C GLY A 103 28.40 72.84 36.05
N PRO A 104 27.44 73.79 36.21
CA PRO A 104 26.35 73.67 37.17
C PRO A 104 25.36 72.53 36.86
N PHE A 105 25.23 72.09 35.60
CA PHE A 105 24.34 70.98 35.21
C PHE A 105 24.74 69.64 35.84
N ARG A 106 26.04 69.45 36.09
CA ARG A 106 26.56 68.28 36.82
C ARG A 106 26.01 68.24 38.24
N GLY A 107 25.97 69.37 38.93
CA GLY A 107 25.46 69.43 40.29
C GLY A 107 23.98 69.13 40.39
N PHE A 108 23.17 69.61 39.45
CA PHE A 108 21.74 69.27 39.41
C PHE A 108 21.50 67.77 39.20
N ARG A 109 22.21 67.12 38.28
CA ARG A 109 22.13 65.66 38.08
C ARG A 109 22.56 64.87 39.32
N ARG A 110 23.58 65.34 40.04
CA ARG A 110 24.07 64.69 41.26
C ARG A 110 23.18 64.95 42.47
N LEU A 111 22.53 66.11 42.52
CA LEU A 111 21.53 66.46 43.51
C LEU A 111 20.28 65.58 43.35
N ASP A 112 19.83 65.39 42.10
CA ASP A 112 18.73 64.50 41.74
C ASP A 112 18.99 63.05 42.19
N MET A 113 20.15 62.49 41.85
CA MET A 113 20.57 61.17 42.32
C MET A 113 20.67 61.03 43.84
N ARG A 114 20.99 62.11 44.55
CA ARG A 114 21.10 62.09 46.00
C ARG A 114 19.73 62.00 46.67
N PHE A 115 18.71 62.66 46.11
CA PHE A 115 17.37 62.69 46.68
C PHE A 115 16.49 61.53 46.22
N PHE A 116 16.59 61.14 44.94
CA PHE A 116 15.75 60.08 44.36
C PHE A 116 16.45 58.73 44.21
N GLY A 117 17.78 58.70 44.39
CA GLY A 117 18.59 57.51 44.22
C GLY A 117 18.78 57.13 42.74
N ALA A 118 19.79 56.32 42.46
CA ALA A 118 19.94 55.67 41.16
C ALA A 118 20.47 54.24 41.37
N ASP A 119 19.70 53.20 41.05
CA ASP A 119 20.15 51.80 41.10
C ASP A 119 20.27 51.24 39.69
N VAL A 120 21.50 50.98 39.25
CA VAL A 120 21.78 50.49 37.89
C VAL A 120 21.97 48.98 37.90
N ALA A 121 21.18 48.28 37.08
CA ALA A 121 21.38 46.86 36.81
C ALA A 121 22.60 46.69 35.88
N PRO A 122 23.59 45.86 36.26
CA PRO A 122 24.81 45.73 35.48
C PRO A 122 24.60 44.87 34.22
N PRO A 123 25.29 45.18 33.10
CA PRO A 123 25.30 44.30 31.94
C PRO A 123 25.79 42.90 32.34
N THR A 124 25.03 41.88 31.96
CA THR A 124 25.24 40.50 32.43
C THR A 124 25.25 39.53 31.27
N GLN A 125 26.26 38.67 31.24
CA GLN A 125 26.35 37.52 30.35
C GLN A 125 26.10 36.25 31.16
N VAL A 126 25.42 35.28 30.54
CA VAL A 126 25.14 33.96 31.14
C VAL A 126 25.46 32.87 30.13
N TYR A 127 25.63 31.64 30.61
CA TYR A 127 25.77 30.50 29.72
C TYR A 127 24.40 30.02 29.24
N ASP A 128 24.03 30.42 28.02
CA ASP A 128 22.69 30.22 27.46
C ASP A 128 22.21 28.76 27.47
N ALA A 129 23.11 27.80 27.30
CA ALA A 129 22.74 26.38 27.32
C ALA A 129 22.32 25.91 28.73
N ALA A 130 23.03 26.35 29.78
CA ALA A 130 22.66 26.01 31.15
C ALA A 130 21.38 26.73 31.61
N LEU A 131 21.18 27.98 31.16
CA LEU A 131 19.93 28.69 31.41
C LEU A 131 18.74 28.00 30.73
N ARG A 132 18.88 27.61 29.46
CA ARG A 132 17.85 26.85 28.74
C ARG A 132 17.53 25.52 29.42
N TYR A 133 18.55 24.74 29.78
CA TYR A 133 18.37 23.49 30.51
C TYR A 133 17.55 23.68 31.79
N LYS A 134 17.84 24.73 32.57
CA LYS A 134 17.07 25.03 33.79
C LYS A 134 15.66 25.52 33.51
N LEU A 135 15.45 26.32 32.47
CA LEU A 135 14.11 26.68 32.04
C LEU A 135 13.29 25.46 31.58
N ASP A 136 13.92 24.48 30.92
CA ASP A 136 13.27 23.23 30.51
C ASP A 136 12.89 22.38 31.72
N GLU A 137 13.79 22.25 32.70
CA GLU A 137 13.52 21.55 33.97
C GLU A 137 12.35 22.20 34.74
N ILE A 138 12.36 23.53 34.84
CA ILE A 138 11.27 24.28 35.49
C ILE A 138 9.98 24.12 34.70
N ALA A 139 10.02 24.30 33.38
CA ALA A 139 8.86 24.19 32.51
C ALA A 139 8.24 22.78 32.57
N ALA A 140 9.04 21.72 32.53
CA ALA A 140 8.54 20.34 32.64
C ALA A 140 7.82 20.08 33.98
N ALA A 141 8.26 20.75 35.05
CA ALA A 141 7.62 20.65 36.35
C ALA A 141 6.32 21.47 36.44
N VAL A 142 6.27 22.67 35.87
CA VAL A 142 5.15 23.61 36.08
C VAL A 142 4.13 23.66 34.96
N ASN A 143 4.50 23.26 33.74
CA ASN A 143 3.60 23.33 32.60
C ASN A 143 2.50 22.27 32.76
N VAL A 144 1.26 22.74 32.77
CA VAL A 144 0.08 21.90 32.73
C VAL A 144 -0.70 22.32 31.48
N PRO A 145 -0.87 21.43 30.49
CA PRO A 145 -1.60 21.79 29.28
C PRO A 145 -3.06 22.09 29.61
N ALA A 146 -3.65 23.07 28.92
CA ALA A 146 -5.09 23.24 28.93
C ALA A 146 -5.78 21.96 28.43
N ARG A 147 -6.97 21.67 28.97
CA ARG A 147 -7.84 20.61 28.44
C ARG A 147 -9.12 21.22 27.93
N GLU A 148 -9.44 20.91 26.68
CA GLU A 148 -10.68 21.31 26.04
C GLU A 148 -11.88 20.64 26.73
N ALA A 149 -13.02 21.32 26.75
CA ALA A 149 -14.27 20.69 27.13
C ALA A 149 -14.60 19.56 26.15
N SER A 150 -15.33 18.55 26.62
CA SER A 150 -15.72 17.40 25.80
C SER A 150 -17.10 16.88 26.21
N ILE A 151 -17.69 16.01 25.39
CA ILE A 151 -18.92 15.29 25.74
C ILE A 151 -18.59 13.80 25.92
N VAL A 152 -19.03 13.24 27.03
CA VAL A 152 -18.99 11.80 27.30
C VAL A 152 -20.39 11.23 27.39
N LEU A 153 -20.54 9.91 27.19
CA LEU A 153 -21.82 9.22 27.36
C LEU A 153 -21.81 8.35 28.62
N HIS A 154 -22.71 8.66 29.54
CA HIS A 154 -23.09 7.74 30.62
C HIS A 154 -24.30 6.93 30.17
N GLY A 155 -24.04 5.76 29.59
CA GLY A 155 -25.05 4.97 28.90
C GLY A 155 -25.51 5.65 27.60
N ARG A 156 -26.69 6.29 27.63
CA ARG A 156 -27.23 7.10 26.52
C ARG A 156 -27.40 8.58 26.87
N MET A 157 -26.98 8.99 28.06
CA MET A 157 -27.10 10.37 28.51
C MET A 157 -25.77 11.09 28.24
N PRO A 158 -25.75 12.13 27.38
CA PRO A 158 -24.55 12.91 27.18
C PRO A 158 -24.31 13.87 28.34
N GLU A 159 -23.07 13.95 28.79
CA GLU A 159 -22.62 14.85 29.85
C GLU A 159 -21.43 15.66 29.35
N ILE A 160 -21.43 16.97 29.63
CA ILE A 160 -20.32 17.86 29.29
C ILE A 160 -19.29 17.74 30.40
N VAL A 161 -18.07 17.35 30.03
CA VAL A 161 -16.89 17.46 30.87
C VAL A 161 -16.31 18.87 30.66
N PRO A 162 -16.28 19.73 31.69
CA PRO A 162 -15.78 21.09 31.55
C PRO A 162 -14.31 21.16 31.15
N SER A 163 -13.94 22.26 30.49
CA SER A 163 -12.55 22.57 30.17
C SER A 163 -11.74 22.87 31.43
N HIS A 164 -10.46 22.51 31.42
CA HIS A 164 -9.51 22.90 32.48
C HIS A 164 -8.49 23.89 31.93
N THR A 165 -8.32 25.01 32.65
CA THR A 165 -7.29 26.00 32.33
C THR A 165 -5.91 25.44 32.66
N GLY A 166 -5.01 25.52 31.70
CA GLY A 166 -3.61 25.16 31.85
C GLY A 166 -2.75 26.35 32.28
N GLN A 167 -1.47 26.07 32.43
CA GLN A 167 -0.45 27.08 32.70
C GLN A 167 0.85 26.68 32.01
N LYS A 168 1.63 27.68 31.58
CA LYS A 168 2.96 27.47 31.02
C LYS A 168 3.92 28.52 31.58
N LEU A 169 5.19 28.15 31.74
CA LEU A 169 6.23 29.12 32.06
C LEU A 169 6.38 30.11 30.88
N ASP A 170 6.29 31.42 31.13
CA ASP A 170 6.73 32.41 30.15
C ASP A 170 8.26 32.35 30.10
N ARG A 171 8.78 31.53 29.18
CA ARG A 171 10.22 31.25 29.07
C ARG A 171 11.04 32.52 28.86
N ARG A 172 10.51 33.49 28.10
CA ARG A 172 11.23 34.72 27.77
C ARG A 172 11.28 35.65 28.97
N ALA A 173 10.15 35.91 29.62
CA ALA A 173 10.13 36.74 30.81
C ALA A 173 10.82 36.06 32.01
N ALA A 174 10.72 34.73 32.13
CA ALA A 174 11.42 33.94 33.15
C ALA A 174 12.93 33.98 32.96
N ALA A 175 13.44 33.84 31.73
CA ALA A 175 14.86 34.00 31.43
C ALA A 175 15.38 35.37 31.88
N ALA A 176 14.69 36.45 31.47
CA ALA A 176 15.07 37.81 31.85
C ALA A 176 15.03 38.02 33.38
N THR A 177 14.04 37.43 34.04
CA THR A 177 13.89 37.50 35.51
C THR A 177 15.01 36.75 36.22
N ILE A 178 15.36 35.54 35.77
CA ILE A 178 16.47 34.74 36.32
C ILE A 178 17.81 35.47 36.14
N VAL A 179 18.09 36.01 34.94
CA VAL A 179 19.35 36.72 34.67
C VAL A 179 19.49 37.95 35.57
N ARG A 180 18.44 38.80 35.64
CA ARG A 180 18.45 40.00 36.51
C ARG A 180 18.62 39.63 37.98
N ALA A 181 17.92 38.59 38.43
CA ALA A 181 17.98 38.10 39.80
C ALA A 181 19.38 37.61 40.19
N LEU A 182 20.03 36.84 39.32
CA LEU A 182 21.37 36.30 39.57
C LEU A 182 22.46 37.38 39.47
N ALA A 183 22.25 38.40 38.63
CA ALA A 183 23.11 39.58 38.55
C ALA A 183 22.99 40.47 39.78
N SER A 184 21.85 40.43 40.47
CA SER A 184 21.65 41.16 41.71
C SER A 184 22.49 40.57 42.85
N LEU A 185 22.92 41.42 43.77
CA LEU A 185 23.66 40.99 44.97
C LEU A 185 22.72 40.64 46.15
N ARG A 186 21.39 40.61 45.90
CA ARG A 186 20.34 40.24 46.87
C ARG A 186 19.96 38.76 46.74
N ARG A 187 19.45 38.15 47.81
CA ARG A 187 19.14 36.70 47.87
C ARG A 187 17.72 36.44 48.36
N GLU A 188 16.79 37.24 47.88
CA GLU A 188 15.36 37.10 48.17
C GLU A 188 14.69 36.12 47.20
N PRO A 189 13.61 35.42 47.61
CA PRO A 189 12.85 34.56 46.72
C PRO A 189 12.12 35.34 45.61
N ILE A 190 12.25 34.90 44.35
CA ILE A 190 11.68 35.60 43.19
C ILE A 190 10.66 34.71 42.47
N GLY A 191 9.48 35.26 42.21
CA GLY A 191 8.44 34.60 41.41
C GLY A 191 8.83 34.55 39.93
N LEU A 192 8.66 33.40 39.29
CA LEU A 192 8.79 33.31 37.83
C LEU A 192 7.43 33.56 37.16
N PRO A 193 7.41 34.31 36.04
CA PRO A 193 6.19 34.60 35.31
C PRO A 193 5.65 33.33 34.65
N ILE A 194 4.33 33.13 34.80
CA ILE A 194 3.57 32.08 34.14
C ILE A 194 2.54 32.73 33.23
N ASP A 195 2.35 32.15 32.05
CA ASP A 195 1.22 32.43 31.19
C ASP A 195 0.10 31.44 31.48
N VAL A 196 -1.12 31.95 31.55
CA VAL A 196 -2.32 31.12 31.64
C VAL A 196 -2.64 30.58 30.26
N ASP A 197 -2.77 29.26 30.14
CA ASP A 197 -3.13 28.59 28.90
C ASP A 197 -4.63 28.29 28.93
N HIS A 198 -5.42 29.12 28.24
CA HIS A 198 -6.87 28.96 28.21
C HIS A 198 -7.27 27.93 27.16
N ALA A 199 -8.22 27.05 27.53
CA ALA A 199 -8.88 26.16 26.58
C ALA A 199 -9.62 26.96 25.51
N LYS A 200 -9.66 26.46 24.28
CA LYS A 200 -10.33 27.12 23.14
C LYS A 200 -11.82 26.77 23.06
N ILE A 201 -12.21 25.67 23.70
CA ILE A 201 -13.58 25.15 23.77
C ILE A 201 -13.93 24.98 25.24
N THR A 202 -14.96 25.72 25.63
CA THR A 202 -15.54 25.73 26.97
C THR A 202 -16.78 24.84 27.04
N ALA A 203 -17.33 24.66 28.24
CA ALA A 203 -18.58 23.91 28.43
C ALA A 203 -19.75 24.57 27.67
N ASP A 204 -19.81 25.90 27.66
CA ASP A 204 -20.88 26.66 27.01
C ASP A 204 -20.89 26.43 25.49
N ASP A 205 -19.70 26.35 24.87
CA ASP A 205 -19.53 26.04 23.45
C ASP A 205 -20.13 24.69 23.04
N LEU A 206 -20.29 23.75 23.99
CA LEU A 206 -20.78 22.40 23.73
C LEU A 206 -22.27 22.20 24.04
N THR A 207 -22.99 23.24 24.46
CA THR A 207 -24.41 23.12 24.83
C THR A 207 -25.29 22.72 23.63
N VAL A 208 -25.04 23.32 22.46
CA VAL A 208 -25.74 22.96 21.21
C VAL A 208 -25.40 21.51 20.81
N ALA A 209 -24.12 21.13 20.93
CA ALA A 209 -23.67 19.80 20.58
C ALA A 209 -24.27 18.72 21.50
N LYS A 210 -24.43 19.02 22.80
CA LYS A 210 -25.13 18.15 23.76
C LYS A 210 -26.58 17.92 23.34
N ALA A 211 -27.32 18.97 23.01
CA ALA A 211 -28.71 18.85 22.55
C ALA A 211 -28.83 18.05 21.24
N GLN A 212 -27.86 18.20 20.33
CA GLN A 212 -27.76 17.40 19.11
C GLN A 212 -27.53 15.92 19.43
N VAL A 213 -26.63 15.59 20.36
CA VAL A 213 -26.40 14.20 20.80
C VAL A 213 -27.65 13.61 21.45
N GLU A 214 -28.36 14.36 22.30
CA GLU A 214 -29.64 13.94 22.90
C GLU A 214 -30.67 13.62 21.81
N THR A 215 -30.79 14.49 20.80
CA THR A 215 -31.69 14.30 19.65
C THR A 215 -31.30 13.09 18.80
N ALA A 216 -29.99 12.89 18.58
CA ALA A 216 -29.47 11.72 17.85
C ALA A 216 -29.85 10.39 18.52
N LEU A 217 -29.92 10.37 19.86
CA LEU A 217 -30.13 9.17 20.67
C LEU A 217 -31.58 9.00 21.17
N SER A 218 -32.50 9.89 20.81
CA SER A 218 -33.89 9.87 21.28
C SER A 218 -34.73 8.76 20.63
N ALA A 219 -34.53 8.51 19.34
CA ALA A 219 -35.32 7.56 18.56
C ALA A 219 -34.50 6.87 17.46
N PRO A 220 -34.99 5.74 16.90
CA PRO A 220 -34.32 5.08 15.78
C PRO A 220 -34.21 5.95 14.53
N VAL A 221 -33.29 5.61 13.64
CA VAL A 221 -33.19 6.18 12.29
C VAL A 221 -33.38 5.07 11.26
N HIS A 222 -34.16 5.34 10.22
CA HIS A 222 -34.35 4.42 9.11
C HIS A 222 -33.38 4.75 7.97
N LEU A 223 -32.56 3.78 7.59
CA LEU A 223 -31.73 3.89 6.38
C LEU A 223 -32.39 3.14 5.23
N THR A 224 -32.37 3.72 4.03
CA THR A 224 -32.98 3.12 2.83
C THR A 224 -31.99 3.05 1.66
N LEU A 225 -32.07 1.97 0.89
CA LEU A 225 -31.40 1.82 -0.40
C LEU A 225 -32.28 0.96 -1.31
N GLY A 226 -32.89 1.58 -2.33
CA GLY A 226 -33.92 0.92 -3.13
C GLY A 226 -35.07 0.41 -2.23
N ALA A 227 -35.39 -0.87 -2.34
CA ALA A 227 -36.39 -1.53 -1.49
C ALA A 227 -35.87 -1.98 -0.12
N THR A 228 -34.56 -1.96 0.11
CA THR A 228 -33.97 -2.39 1.39
C THR A 228 -34.04 -1.29 2.44
N ARG A 229 -34.45 -1.66 3.66
CA ARG A 229 -34.56 -0.75 4.80
C ARG A 229 -33.83 -1.32 6.02
N TRP A 230 -33.02 -0.50 6.69
CA TRP A 230 -32.38 -0.80 7.96
C TRP A 230 -32.96 0.08 9.07
N ASN A 231 -33.19 -0.52 10.24
CA ASN A 231 -33.64 0.20 11.44
C ASN A 231 -32.46 0.36 12.41
N LEU A 232 -31.92 1.56 12.53
CA LEU A 232 -30.80 1.88 13.42
C LEU A 232 -31.34 2.34 14.76
N ARG A 233 -31.35 1.43 15.74
CA ARG A 233 -31.75 1.74 17.11
C ARG A 233 -30.78 2.74 17.76
N PRO A 234 -31.21 3.55 18.74
CA PRO A 234 -30.34 4.50 19.45
C PRO A 234 -29.03 3.92 19.99
N ALA A 235 -29.06 2.69 20.50
CA ALA A 235 -27.86 2.01 21.00
C ALA A 235 -26.81 1.76 19.89
N ARG A 236 -27.24 1.60 18.63
CA ARG A 236 -26.32 1.52 17.48
C ARG A 236 -25.76 2.90 17.15
N ILE A 237 -26.62 3.92 17.13
CA ILE A 237 -26.23 5.31 16.86
C ILE A 237 -25.15 5.75 17.87
N ALA A 238 -25.35 5.49 19.16
CA ALA A 238 -24.38 5.79 20.21
C ALA A 238 -22.98 5.16 19.98
N ARG A 239 -22.90 4.00 19.33
CA ARG A 239 -21.62 3.33 19.04
C ARG A 239 -20.89 3.88 17.81
N ILE A 240 -21.61 4.55 16.92
CA ILE A 240 -21.08 5.09 15.66
C ILE A 240 -21.03 6.63 15.67
N LEU A 241 -21.54 7.25 16.74
CA LEU A 241 -21.51 8.69 16.95
C LEU A 241 -20.22 9.06 17.67
N GLU A 242 -19.37 9.80 16.99
CA GLU A 242 -18.16 10.38 17.55
C GLU A 242 -18.51 11.72 18.17
N LEU A 243 -18.34 11.80 19.48
CA LEU A 243 -18.70 12.94 20.31
C LEU A 243 -17.65 14.06 20.19
N PRO A 244 -18.02 15.31 20.48
CA PRO A 244 -17.08 16.42 20.62
C PRO A 244 -16.00 16.14 21.67
N ALA A 245 -14.74 16.12 21.23
CA ALA A 245 -13.54 15.98 22.05
C ALA A 245 -12.34 16.56 21.29
N ASP A 246 -11.22 16.78 21.99
CA ASP A 246 -9.92 17.17 21.41
C ASP A 246 -9.99 18.37 20.45
N GLY A 247 -10.71 19.43 20.84
CA GLY A 247 -10.81 20.65 20.03
C GLY A 247 -11.91 20.62 18.97
N ARG A 248 -12.79 19.61 18.97
CA ARG A 248 -13.99 19.57 18.12
C ARG A 248 -15.24 20.01 18.87
N ARG A 249 -16.14 20.68 18.14
CA ARG A 249 -17.43 21.17 18.65
C ARG A 249 -18.60 20.29 18.23
N ASP A 250 -18.58 19.75 17.01
CA ASP A 250 -19.74 19.06 16.44
C ASP A 250 -19.64 17.53 16.55
N PRO A 251 -20.75 16.84 16.87
CA PRO A 251 -20.82 15.40 16.78
C PRO A 251 -20.83 14.97 15.31
N ARG A 252 -20.28 13.78 15.01
CA ARG A 252 -20.36 13.21 13.66
C ARG A 252 -20.53 11.70 13.70
N ILE A 253 -21.02 11.10 12.62
CA ILE A 253 -20.90 9.66 12.46
C ILE A 253 -19.44 9.36 12.10
N GLY A 254 -18.71 8.72 13.01
CA GLY A 254 -17.26 8.59 12.92
C GLY A 254 -16.62 7.71 13.99
N GLY A 255 -15.30 7.65 13.98
CA GLY A 255 -14.52 6.80 14.86
C GLY A 255 -14.62 5.30 14.54
N ARG A 256 -13.93 4.49 15.36
CA ARG A 256 -13.75 3.04 15.12
C ARG A 256 -15.06 2.28 14.95
N GLY A 257 -16.08 2.61 15.75
CA GLY A 257 -17.37 1.95 15.69
C GLY A 257 -18.12 2.23 14.37
N ALA A 258 -18.08 3.47 13.88
CA ALA A 258 -18.65 3.83 12.59
C ALA A 258 -17.91 3.14 11.45
N THR A 259 -16.57 3.15 11.47
CA THR A 259 -15.74 2.49 10.44
C THR A 259 -16.07 1.00 10.32
N GLN A 260 -16.12 0.28 11.45
CA GLN A 260 -16.44 -1.14 11.44
C GLN A 260 -17.86 -1.43 10.94
N TRP A 261 -18.83 -0.61 11.35
CA TRP A 261 -20.22 -0.79 10.95
C TRP A 261 -20.43 -0.45 9.46
N LEU A 262 -19.88 0.67 8.98
CA LEU A 262 -19.94 1.08 7.57
C LEU A 262 -19.24 0.06 6.67
N ALA A 263 -18.09 -0.49 7.07
CA ALA A 263 -17.43 -1.57 6.33
C ALA A 263 -18.28 -2.85 6.26
N ALA A 264 -19.02 -3.18 7.32
CA ALA A 264 -19.94 -4.32 7.31
C ALA A 264 -21.20 -4.06 6.46
N LEU A 265 -21.66 -2.81 6.39
CA LEU A 265 -22.74 -2.39 5.52
C LEU A 265 -22.30 -2.41 4.05
N ALA A 266 -21.10 -1.89 3.76
CA ALA A 266 -20.47 -1.88 2.44
C ALA A 266 -20.43 -3.28 1.83
N ARG A 267 -19.99 -4.32 2.55
CA ARG A 267 -20.04 -5.73 2.06
C ARG A 267 -21.41 -6.25 1.63
N ARG A 268 -22.51 -5.62 2.06
CA ARG A 268 -23.89 -5.98 1.66
C ARG A 268 -24.44 -5.11 0.53
N VAL A 269 -23.88 -3.92 0.38
CA VAL A 269 -24.31 -2.88 -0.56
C VAL A 269 -23.46 -2.92 -1.82
N ASP A 270 -22.17 -3.11 -1.66
CA ASP A 270 -21.18 -3.05 -2.72
C ASP A 270 -21.36 -4.22 -3.68
N ARG A 271 -21.36 -3.90 -4.96
CA ARG A 271 -21.44 -4.85 -6.07
C ARG A 271 -20.48 -4.38 -7.15
N PRO A 272 -19.52 -5.20 -7.58
CA PRO A 272 -18.68 -4.82 -8.70
C PRO A 272 -19.54 -4.66 -9.97
N PRO A 273 -19.12 -3.80 -10.91
CA PRO A 273 -19.76 -3.76 -12.21
C PRO A 273 -19.61 -5.11 -12.93
N VAL A 274 -20.60 -5.46 -13.74
CA VAL A 274 -20.59 -6.66 -14.58
C VAL A 274 -20.63 -6.21 -16.03
N ASN A 275 -19.62 -6.61 -16.79
CA ASN A 275 -19.52 -6.31 -18.22
C ASN A 275 -20.69 -6.91 -19.01
N ALA A 276 -21.09 -6.21 -20.06
CA ALA A 276 -21.95 -6.80 -21.08
C ALA A 276 -21.23 -7.98 -21.75
N ASP A 277 -21.99 -9.00 -22.09
CA ASP A 277 -21.48 -10.28 -22.60
C ASP A 277 -22.41 -10.82 -23.71
N TRP A 278 -22.12 -12.00 -24.27
CA TRP A 278 -22.90 -12.65 -25.31
C TRP A 278 -23.31 -14.06 -24.89
N ALA A 279 -24.63 -14.27 -24.83
CA ALA A 279 -25.22 -15.58 -24.75
C ALA A 279 -25.30 -16.22 -26.14
N ILE A 280 -24.90 -17.48 -26.23
CA ILE A 280 -25.00 -18.30 -27.44
C ILE A 280 -26.14 -19.29 -27.24
N GLY A 281 -27.20 -19.17 -28.04
CA GLY A 281 -28.32 -20.09 -28.05
C GLY A 281 -27.94 -21.45 -28.66
N SER A 282 -28.76 -22.47 -28.39
CA SER A 282 -28.54 -23.83 -28.91
C SER A 282 -28.55 -23.92 -30.44
N SER A 283 -29.19 -22.98 -31.14
CA SER A 283 -29.18 -22.85 -32.60
C SER A 283 -28.01 -22.02 -33.13
N GLY A 284 -27.10 -21.55 -32.27
CA GLY A 284 -26.00 -20.64 -32.61
C GLY A 284 -26.40 -19.16 -32.66
N SER A 285 -27.62 -18.79 -32.25
CA SER A 285 -28.07 -17.39 -32.17
C SER A 285 -27.31 -16.63 -31.08
N ILE A 286 -26.96 -15.37 -31.37
CA ILE A 286 -26.23 -14.51 -30.43
C ILE A 286 -27.18 -13.48 -29.81
N ARG A 287 -27.12 -13.36 -28.48
CA ARG A 287 -27.85 -12.34 -27.74
C ARG A 287 -26.92 -11.64 -26.77
N VAL A 288 -26.88 -10.31 -26.83
CA VAL A 288 -26.17 -9.49 -25.84
C VAL A 288 -26.84 -9.62 -24.48
N ILE A 289 -26.06 -10.01 -23.48
CA ILE A 289 -26.36 -9.93 -22.06
C ILE A 289 -26.00 -8.49 -21.63
N PRO A 290 -26.96 -7.71 -21.12
CA PRO A 290 -26.69 -6.33 -20.71
C PRO A 290 -25.67 -6.23 -19.57
N ASP A 291 -24.87 -5.16 -19.58
CA ASP A 291 -24.03 -4.78 -18.46
C ASP A 291 -24.86 -4.41 -17.23
N GLN A 292 -24.23 -4.53 -16.06
CA GLN A 292 -24.79 -4.06 -14.81
C GLN A 292 -23.81 -3.08 -14.17
N PRO A 293 -24.21 -1.81 -13.95
CA PRO A 293 -23.38 -0.87 -13.22
C PRO A 293 -23.04 -1.39 -11.84
N GLY A 294 -21.78 -1.18 -11.45
CA GLY A 294 -21.31 -1.40 -10.11
C GLY A 294 -21.94 -0.39 -9.16
N GLN A 295 -21.93 -0.74 -7.88
CA GLN A 295 -22.44 0.08 -6.80
C GLN A 295 -21.45 -0.01 -5.65
N GLU A 296 -21.08 1.12 -5.06
CA GLU A 296 -20.21 1.19 -3.89
C GLU A 296 -20.80 2.17 -2.88
N LEU A 297 -20.73 1.83 -1.59
CA LEU A 297 -21.17 2.70 -0.52
C LEU A 297 -20.29 3.96 -0.45
N ASP A 298 -20.89 5.13 -0.65
CA ASP A 298 -20.23 6.40 -0.35
C ASP A 298 -20.28 6.60 1.18
N VAL A 299 -19.20 6.19 1.84
CA VAL A 299 -19.07 6.15 3.30
C VAL A 299 -19.27 7.53 3.91
N GLU A 300 -18.64 8.56 3.34
CA GLU A 300 -18.67 9.91 3.88
C GLU A 300 -20.06 10.52 3.73
N ARG A 301 -20.63 10.49 2.52
CA ARG A 301 -21.96 11.05 2.28
C ARG A 301 -23.03 10.26 3.03
N SER A 302 -22.88 8.94 3.17
CA SER A 302 -23.76 8.09 3.98
C SER A 302 -23.70 8.45 5.46
N ALA A 303 -22.51 8.74 6.00
CA ALA A 303 -22.34 9.21 7.37
C ALA A 303 -23.02 10.57 7.59
N GLN A 304 -22.91 11.50 6.63
CA GLN A 304 -23.53 12.83 6.69
C GLN A 304 -25.06 12.78 6.61
N VAL A 305 -25.64 11.99 5.70
CA VAL A 305 -27.12 11.85 5.61
C VAL A 305 -27.68 11.14 6.85
N LEU A 306 -26.95 10.15 7.39
CA LEU A 306 -27.34 9.47 8.62
C LEU A 306 -27.33 10.44 9.81
N LEU A 307 -26.28 11.25 9.96
CA LEU A 307 -26.23 12.26 11.02
C LEU A 307 -27.40 13.23 10.90
N ARG A 308 -27.63 13.79 9.70
CA ARG A 308 -28.73 14.73 9.46
C ARG A 308 -30.08 14.13 9.86
N ALA A 309 -30.38 12.89 9.47
CA ALA A 309 -31.61 12.22 9.87
C ALA A 309 -31.69 11.93 11.39
N ALA A 310 -30.55 11.65 12.04
CA ALA A 310 -30.50 11.47 13.48
C ALA A 310 -30.75 12.77 14.26
N LEU A 311 -30.45 13.93 13.69
CA LEU A 311 -30.67 15.24 14.33
C LEU A 311 -32.10 15.78 14.17
N VAL A 312 -33.01 15.03 13.54
CA VAL A 312 -34.42 15.43 13.36
C VAL A 312 -35.26 14.97 14.56
N THR A 313 -36.02 15.87 15.17
CA THR A 313 -36.88 15.56 16.34
C THR A 313 -38.14 14.79 15.98
N ALA A 314 -38.73 15.04 14.81
CA ALA A 314 -39.94 14.39 14.33
C ALA A 314 -39.67 12.93 13.90
N PRO A 315 -40.20 11.90 14.59
CA PRO A 315 -39.83 10.50 14.37
C PRO A 315 -40.06 9.99 12.94
N GLU A 316 -41.12 10.45 12.28
CA GLU A 316 -41.49 10.09 10.91
C GLU A 316 -40.52 10.62 9.86
N LEU A 317 -39.78 11.68 10.18
CA LEU A 317 -38.78 12.30 9.31
C LEU A 317 -37.36 11.78 9.55
N ARG A 318 -37.16 10.85 10.50
CA ARG A 318 -35.86 10.21 10.80
C ARG A 318 -35.53 9.11 9.78
N SER A 319 -35.46 9.49 8.52
CA SER A 319 -35.16 8.61 7.39
C SER A 319 -34.04 9.19 6.53
N ALA A 320 -33.05 8.37 6.18
CA ALA A 320 -31.95 8.76 5.30
C ALA A 320 -31.73 7.72 4.19
N LYS A 321 -31.69 8.20 2.94
CA LYS A 321 -31.28 7.38 1.80
C LYS A 321 -29.76 7.23 1.82
N LEU A 322 -29.27 6.00 1.84
CA LEU A 322 -27.84 5.73 1.73
C LEU A 322 -27.30 6.30 0.42
N ALA A 323 -26.11 6.89 0.52
CA ALA A 323 -25.41 7.39 -0.64
C ALA A 323 -24.55 6.26 -1.22
N VAL A 324 -24.69 6.03 -2.51
CA VAL A 324 -23.89 5.07 -3.25
C VAL A 324 -23.30 5.76 -4.47
N ALA A 325 -22.06 5.44 -4.78
CA ALA A 325 -21.45 5.73 -6.07
C ALA A 325 -21.74 4.57 -7.02
N THR A 326 -21.92 4.88 -8.30
CA THR A 326 -22.09 3.87 -9.34
C THR A 326 -20.89 3.91 -10.29
N THR A 327 -20.36 2.74 -10.61
CA THR A 327 -19.24 2.59 -11.55
C THR A 327 -19.76 1.88 -12.79
N GLN A 328 -19.48 2.43 -13.98
CA GLN A 328 -19.86 1.75 -15.23
C GLN A 328 -19.01 0.49 -15.40
N ALA A 329 -19.56 -0.49 -16.12
CA ALA A 329 -18.78 -1.64 -16.53
C ALA A 329 -17.75 -1.26 -17.60
N ASP A 330 -16.64 -1.99 -17.65
CA ASP A 330 -15.57 -1.77 -18.63
C ASP A 330 -16.08 -1.96 -20.07
N ARG A 331 -17.04 -2.88 -20.25
CA ARG A 331 -17.78 -3.07 -21.49
C ARG A 331 -19.25 -2.83 -21.25
N THR A 332 -19.77 -1.74 -21.80
CA THR A 332 -21.18 -1.39 -21.75
C THR A 332 -22.01 -2.20 -22.75
N THR A 333 -23.32 -2.28 -22.52
CA THR A 333 -24.27 -2.90 -23.45
C THR A 333 -24.23 -2.23 -24.82
N ALA A 334 -24.00 -0.91 -24.86
CA ALA A 334 -23.90 -0.15 -26.09
C ALA A 334 -22.67 -0.57 -26.91
N GLU A 335 -21.51 -0.71 -26.26
CA GLU A 335 -20.29 -1.18 -26.90
C GLU A 335 -20.42 -2.63 -27.37
N ALA A 336 -20.94 -3.52 -26.54
CA ALA A 336 -21.16 -4.93 -26.93
C ALA A 336 -22.08 -5.08 -28.14
N ARG A 337 -23.10 -4.21 -28.27
CA ARG A 337 -23.95 -4.14 -29.47
C ARG A 337 -23.21 -3.57 -30.68
N ALA A 338 -22.40 -2.54 -30.48
CA ALA A 338 -21.60 -1.90 -31.54
C ALA A 338 -20.52 -2.83 -32.11
N MET A 339 -20.05 -3.82 -31.35
CA MET A 339 -19.11 -4.83 -31.83
C MET A 339 -19.69 -5.76 -32.91
N GLN A 340 -21.03 -5.82 -33.06
CA GLN A 340 -21.73 -6.60 -34.09
C GLN A 340 -21.33 -8.09 -34.16
N ILE A 341 -21.12 -8.71 -33.01
CA ILE A 341 -20.99 -10.18 -32.90
C ILE A 341 -22.40 -10.78 -33.04
N THR A 342 -22.74 -11.24 -34.24
CA THR A 342 -24.12 -11.62 -34.60
C THR A 342 -24.29 -13.10 -34.96
N GLY A 343 -23.21 -13.81 -35.32
CA GLY A 343 -23.30 -15.20 -35.72
C GLY A 343 -21.96 -15.93 -35.76
N LEU A 344 -22.03 -17.24 -36.02
CA LEU A 344 -20.85 -18.10 -36.15
C LEU A 344 -20.07 -17.73 -37.41
N VAL A 345 -18.77 -17.51 -37.26
CA VAL A 345 -17.83 -17.34 -38.38
C VAL A 345 -17.25 -18.69 -38.79
N ALA A 346 -16.69 -19.43 -37.83
CA ALA A 346 -16.29 -20.82 -37.99
C ALA A 346 -16.07 -21.49 -36.64
N GLY A 347 -15.97 -22.81 -36.62
CA GLY A 347 -15.58 -23.57 -35.44
C GLY A 347 -14.93 -24.88 -35.79
N TYR A 348 -14.25 -25.47 -34.83
CA TYR A 348 -13.58 -26.74 -34.97
C TYR A 348 -13.68 -27.56 -33.70
N GLN A 349 -13.84 -28.87 -33.85
CA GLN A 349 -13.95 -29.80 -32.74
C GLN A 349 -12.83 -30.83 -32.80
N THR A 350 -12.25 -31.11 -31.66
CA THR A 350 -11.30 -32.22 -31.46
C THR A 350 -11.80 -33.11 -30.36
N PHE A 351 -11.46 -34.39 -30.42
CA PHE A 351 -11.78 -35.36 -29.39
C PHE A 351 -10.56 -35.57 -28.50
N TYR A 352 -10.77 -35.74 -27.19
CA TYR A 352 -9.71 -36.09 -26.26
C TYR A 352 -10.09 -37.28 -25.40
N GLY A 353 -9.06 -38.03 -25.02
CA GLY A 353 -9.09 -38.99 -23.93
C GLY A 353 -7.79 -38.88 -23.12
N GLY A 354 -7.50 -39.89 -22.33
CA GLY A 354 -6.31 -39.96 -21.50
C GLY A 354 -6.61 -39.78 -20.02
N GLU A 355 -5.55 -39.65 -19.24
CA GLU A 355 -5.65 -39.54 -17.80
C GLU A 355 -6.27 -38.23 -17.31
N LEU A 356 -6.74 -38.24 -16.07
CA LEU A 356 -7.46 -37.13 -15.43
C LEU A 356 -6.65 -35.82 -15.45
N ASN A 357 -5.33 -35.87 -15.25
CA ASN A 357 -4.48 -34.68 -15.26
C ASN A 357 -4.40 -34.02 -16.64
N ARG A 358 -4.31 -34.82 -17.71
CA ARG A 358 -4.36 -34.33 -19.08
C ARG A 358 -5.70 -33.65 -19.38
N ILE A 359 -6.81 -34.30 -19.02
CA ILE A 359 -8.16 -33.76 -19.23
C ILE A 359 -8.34 -32.44 -18.47
N HIS A 360 -7.89 -32.40 -17.22
CA HIS A 360 -7.88 -31.18 -16.40
C HIS A 360 -7.11 -30.04 -17.08
N ASN A 361 -5.92 -30.29 -17.62
CA ASN A 361 -5.15 -29.26 -18.32
C ASN A 361 -5.84 -28.75 -19.59
N VAL A 362 -6.46 -29.64 -20.37
CA VAL A 362 -7.26 -29.26 -21.56
C VAL A 362 -8.43 -28.37 -21.14
N GLN A 363 -9.16 -28.77 -20.10
CA GLN A 363 -10.26 -27.98 -19.53
C GLN A 363 -9.76 -26.62 -19.06
N LEU A 364 -8.71 -26.56 -18.24
CA LEU A 364 -8.15 -25.32 -17.72
C LEU A 364 -7.80 -24.34 -18.84
N VAL A 365 -7.04 -24.78 -19.85
CA VAL A 365 -6.64 -23.90 -20.95
C VAL A 365 -7.82 -23.45 -21.81
N SER A 366 -8.82 -24.32 -21.98
CA SER A 366 -10.05 -23.94 -22.69
C SER A 366 -10.80 -22.82 -21.96
N HIS A 367 -10.89 -22.87 -20.63
CA HIS A 367 -11.48 -21.80 -19.84
C HIS A 367 -10.65 -20.51 -19.88
N LEU A 368 -9.31 -20.60 -19.96
CA LEU A 368 -8.44 -19.42 -20.05
C LEU A 368 -8.58 -18.65 -21.36
N ILE A 369 -8.99 -19.31 -22.45
CA ILE A 369 -9.19 -18.67 -23.76
C ILE A 369 -10.66 -18.38 -24.07
N ASP A 370 -11.60 -18.94 -23.31
CA ASP A 370 -13.03 -18.68 -23.50
C ASP A 370 -13.35 -17.20 -23.26
N ASP A 371 -14.38 -16.71 -23.93
CA ASP A 371 -14.83 -15.31 -23.90
C ASP A 371 -13.79 -14.28 -24.37
N HIS A 372 -12.76 -14.71 -25.10
CA HIS A 372 -11.74 -13.81 -25.60
C HIS A 372 -12.24 -13.03 -26.82
N VAL A 373 -12.27 -11.71 -26.70
CA VAL A 373 -12.70 -10.77 -27.74
C VAL A 373 -11.48 -10.25 -28.50
N ILE A 374 -11.50 -10.33 -29.82
CA ILE A 374 -10.40 -10.00 -30.74
C ILE A 374 -10.86 -8.85 -31.65
N ALA A 375 -10.21 -7.70 -31.55
CA ALA A 375 -10.55 -6.51 -32.32
C ALA A 375 -10.23 -6.65 -33.82
N PRO A 376 -10.89 -5.89 -34.70
CA PRO A 376 -10.49 -5.78 -36.10
C PRO A 376 -9.01 -5.37 -36.22
N GLY A 377 -8.23 -6.13 -36.98
CA GLY A 377 -6.79 -5.94 -37.17
C GLY A 377 -5.90 -6.49 -36.05
N GLU A 378 -6.46 -6.98 -34.94
CA GLU A 378 -5.69 -7.52 -33.82
C GLU A 378 -5.11 -8.90 -34.14
N THR A 379 -3.92 -9.19 -33.60
CA THR A 379 -3.32 -10.52 -33.64
C THR A 379 -3.60 -11.25 -32.33
N PHE A 380 -4.35 -12.35 -32.41
CA PHE A 380 -4.48 -13.29 -31.30
C PHE A 380 -3.15 -14.04 -31.09
N SER A 381 -2.72 -14.19 -29.84
CA SER A 381 -1.58 -15.02 -29.44
C SER A 381 -2.01 -16.00 -28.37
N PHE A 382 -1.87 -17.29 -28.66
CA PHE A 382 -2.29 -18.34 -27.75
C PHE A 382 -1.52 -18.26 -26.42
N ASN A 383 -0.20 -18.08 -26.47
CA ASN A 383 0.64 -17.97 -25.28
C ASN A 383 0.40 -16.68 -24.49
N GLN A 384 0.10 -15.56 -25.15
CA GLN A 384 -0.24 -14.32 -24.46
C GLN A 384 -1.55 -14.45 -23.67
N THR A 385 -2.55 -15.12 -24.23
CA THR A 385 -3.85 -15.35 -23.56
C THR A 385 -3.75 -16.36 -22.43
N THR A 386 -2.91 -17.38 -22.56
CA THR A 386 -2.86 -18.52 -21.62
C THR A 386 -1.76 -18.43 -20.57
N GLY A 387 -0.68 -17.68 -20.82
CA GLY A 387 0.45 -17.53 -19.90
C GLY A 387 1.32 -18.79 -19.72
N ASP A 388 2.20 -18.79 -18.73
CA ASP A 388 3.05 -19.93 -18.38
C ASP A 388 2.28 -21.12 -17.79
N ARG A 389 2.79 -22.33 -18.01
CA ARG A 389 2.16 -23.61 -17.62
C ARG A 389 2.73 -24.09 -16.29
N SER A 390 2.36 -23.41 -15.21
CA SER A 390 2.92 -23.62 -13.88
C SER A 390 1.94 -24.30 -12.90
N ALA A 391 2.48 -24.94 -11.86
CA ALA A 391 1.66 -25.62 -10.86
C ALA A 391 0.79 -24.64 -10.04
N ASP A 392 1.26 -23.42 -9.76
CA ASP A 392 0.51 -22.36 -9.06
C ASP A 392 -0.67 -21.84 -9.90
N LYS A 393 -0.60 -21.94 -11.23
CA LYS A 393 -1.73 -21.68 -12.13
C LYS A 393 -2.67 -22.88 -12.30
N GLY A 394 -2.43 -23.95 -11.55
CA GLY A 394 -3.29 -25.14 -11.50
C GLY A 394 -3.01 -26.17 -12.59
N PHE A 395 -1.91 -26.05 -13.35
CA PHE A 395 -1.50 -27.08 -14.30
C PHE A 395 -1.02 -28.33 -13.56
N ARG A 396 -1.31 -29.50 -14.12
CA ARG A 396 -0.93 -30.80 -13.58
C ARG A 396 0.03 -31.52 -14.50
N GLU A 397 0.83 -32.40 -13.90
CA GLU A 397 1.73 -33.26 -14.66
C GLU A 397 0.93 -34.28 -15.46
N ALA A 398 1.24 -34.35 -16.76
CA ALA A 398 0.66 -35.28 -17.70
C ALA A 398 1.67 -35.59 -18.82
N PRO A 399 1.44 -36.61 -19.67
CA PRO A 399 2.30 -36.87 -20.81
C PRO A 399 2.42 -35.65 -21.74
N VAL A 400 3.65 -35.22 -21.99
CA VAL A 400 4.09 -34.13 -22.88
C VAL A 400 5.13 -34.66 -23.87
N ILE A 401 5.25 -34.02 -25.02
CA ILE A 401 6.30 -34.34 -26.00
C ILE A 401 7.37 -33.26 -25.89
N ILE A 402 8.54 -33.62 -25.37
CA ILE A 402 9.69 -32.71 -25.23
C ILE A 402 10.81 -33.24 -26.12
N ASN A 403 11.26 -32.42 -27.07
CA ASN A 403 12.33 -32.79 -28.03
C ASN A 403 12.05 -34.07 -28.85
N GLY A 404 10.79 -34.43 -29.04
CA GLY A 404 10.38 -35.65 -29.76
C GLY A 404 10.32 -36.91 -28.89
N GLU A 405 10.44 -36.79 -27.57
CA GLU A 405 10.26 -37.89 -26.63
C GLU A 405 9.02 -37.66 -25.76
N LEU A 406 8.25 -38.71 -25.52
CA LEU A 406 7.14 -38.68 -24.56
C LEU A 406 7.69 -38.69 -23.13
N LYS A 407 7.40 -37.64 -22.37
CA LYS A 407 7.83 -37.45 -20.98
C LYS A 407 6.65 -37.02 -20.12
N THR A 408 6.75 -37.15 -18.82
CA THR A 408 5.81 -36.51 -17.90
C THR A 408 6.23 -35.06 -17.69
N GLY A 409 5.29 -34.12 -17.77
CA GLY A 409 5.55 -32.70 -17.55
C GLY A 409 4.27 -31.90 -17.36
N LEU A 410 4.40 -30.66 -16.90
CA LEU A 410 3.26 -29.78 -16.66
C LEU A 410 2.61 -29.36 -17.98
N GLY A 411 1.27 -29.39 -18.02
CA GLY A 411 0.52 -28.92 -19.19
C GLY A 411 0.40 -29.94 -20.33
N GLY A 412 0.56 -31.24 -20.07
CA GLY A 412 0.18 -32.27 -21.03
C GLY A 412 -1.28 -32.11 -21.46
N GLY A 413 -1.51 -32.03 -22.77
CA GLY A 413 -2.83 -31.77 -23.39
C GLY A 413 -3.02 -30.36 -23.97
N VAL A 414 -2.20 -29.37 -23.60
CA VAL A 414 -2.34 -27.97 -24.09
C VAL A 414 -2.22 -27.85 -25.60
N CYS A 415 -1.34 -28.62 -26.24
CA CYS A 415 -1.17 -28.57 -27.70
C CYS A 415 -2.41 -29.05 -28.47
N GLN A 416 -3.30 -29.81 -27.83
CA GLN A 416 -4.59 -30.12 -28.43
C GLN A 416 -5.44 -28.86 -28.55
N VAL A 417 -5.51 -28.04 -27.49
CA VAL A 417 -6.30 -26.81 -27.48
C VAL A 417 -5.77 -25.85 -28.55
N SER A 418 -4.45 -25.66 -28.66
CA SER A 418 -3.88 -24.85 -29.74
C SER A 418 -4.17 -25.42 -31.12
N THR A 419 -4.16 -26.74 -31.29
CA THR A 419 -4.56 -27.38 -32.56
C THR A 419 -6.03 -27.11 -32.88
N THR A 420 -6.93 -27.15 -31.91
CA THR A 420 -8.35 -26.82 -32.11
C THR A 420 -8.55 -25.34 -32.46
N VAL A 421 -7.86 -24.43 -31.77
CA VAL A 421 -7.86 -22.99 -32.07
C VAL A 421 -7.32 -22.72 -33.46
N PHE A 422 -6.20 -23.34 -33.83
CA PHE A 422 -5.61 -23.21 -35.17
C PHE A 422 -6.61 -23.62 -36.24
N ASN A 423 -7.28 -24.76 -36.06
CA ASN A 423 -8.24 -25.22 -37.04
C ASN A 423 -9.51 -24.37 -37.07
N ALA A 424 -9.98 -23.82 -35.95
CA ALA A 424 -11.08 -22.85 -35.94
C ALA A 424 -10.74 -21.57 -36.72
N ALA A 425 -9.53 -21.02 -36.50
CA ALA A 425 -9.02 -19.86 -37.25
C ALA A 425 -8.77 -20.21 -38.73
N TYR A 426 -8.32 -21.43 -39.01
CA TYR A 426 -8.11 -21.95 -40.36
C TYR A 426 -9.43 -21.98 -41.15
N GLU A 427 -10.49 -22.57 -40.57
CA GLU A 427 -11.82 -22.66 -41.18
C GLU A 427 -12.51 -21.29 -41.27
N ALA A 428 -12.20 -20.35 -40.36
CA ALA A 428 -12.61 -18.94 -40.48
C ALA A 428 -11.90 -18.21 -41.64
N GLY A 429 -10.90 -18.83 -42.27
CA GLY A 429 -10.12 -18.23 -43.34
C GLY A 429 -9.23 -17.08 -42.86
N LEU A 430 -8.80 -17.10 -41.59
CA LEU A 430 -7.94 -16.06 -41.02
C LEU A 430 -6.47 -16.27 -41.42
N PRO A 431 -5.68 -15.17 -41.57
CA PRO A 431 -4.24 -15.24 -41.72
C PRO A 431 -3.59 -15.85 -40.48
N ILE A 432 -2.84 -16.95 -40.67
CA ILE A 432 -2.07 -17.58 -39.60
C ILE A 432 -0.64 -17.03 -39.66
N VAL A 433 -0.26 -16.24 -38.66
CA VAL A 433 1.03 -15.52 -38.61
C VAL A 433 2.14 -16.42 -38.07
N SER A 434 1.81 -17.26 -37.09
CA SER A 434 2.75 -18.20 -36.49
C SER A 434 2.06 -19.52 -36.26
N ARG A 435 2.68 -20.59 -36.76
CA ARG A 435 2.27 -21.97 -36.50
C ARG A 435 3.49 -22.87 -36.61
N THR A 436 3.60 -23.82 -35.69
CA THR A 436 4.59 -24.90 -35.71
C THR A 436 3.86 -26.24 -35.64
N ASN A 437 4.24 -27.21 -36.48
CA ASN A 437 3.73 -28.59 -36.33
C ASN A 437 4.41 -29.30 -35.15
N HIS A 438 3.77 -30.32 -34.61
CA HIS A 438 4.37 -31.22 -33.65
C HIS A 438 5.59 -31.91 -34.25
N ALA A 439 6.58 -32.17 -33.40
CA ALA A 439 7.76 -32.93 -33.81
C ALA A 439 7.43 -34.37 -34.23
N LEU A 440 6.37 -34.97 -33.71
CA LEU A 440 5.91 -36.32 -34.04
C LEU A 440 4.58 -36.27 -34.79
N TYR A 441 4.35 -37.23 -35.69
CA TYR A 441 3.08 -37.33 -36.41
C TYR A 441 1.98 -37.90 -35.50
N ILE A 442 0.88 -37.17 -35.37
CA ILE A 442 -0.27 -37.53 -34.53
C ILE A 442 -1.48 -37.75 -35.43
N SER A 443 -1.83 -39.01 -35.66
CA SER A 443 -2.82 -39.40 -36.67
C SER A 443 -4.26 -38.96 -36.41
N HIS A 444 -4.59 -38.56 -35.18
CA HIS A 444 -5.95 -38.09 -34.84
C HIS A 444 -6.15 -36.59 -35.11
N TYR A 445 -5.12 -35.86 -35.52
CA TYR A 445 -5.27 -34.52 -36.09
C TYR A 445 -5.38 -34.61 -37.62
N PRO A 446 -6.05 -33.64 -38.27
CA PRO A 446 -6.06 -33.62 -39.72
C PRO A 446 -4.63 -33.49 -40.24
N GLN A 447 -4.31 -34.27 -41.27
CA GLN A 447 -2.97 -34.38 -41.80
C GLN A 447 -2.41 -32.98 -42.16
N GLY A 448 -1.25 -32.64 -41.59
CA GLY A 448 -0.57 -31.36 -41.82
C GLY A 448 -1.20 -30.15 -41.12
N ARG A 449 -2.27 -30.33 -40.32
CA ARG A 449 -3.04 -29.25 -39.68
C ARG A 449 -3.02 -29.30 -38.15
N ASP A 450 -1.89 -29.68 -37.59
CA ASP A 450 -1.65 -29.66 -36.15
C ASP A 450 -0.89 -28.37 -35.73
N ALA A 451 -1.04 -27.91 -34.49
CA ALA A 451 -0.33 -26.73 -34.00
C ALA A 451 0.20 -26.97 -32.59
N THR A 452 1.52 -27.00 -32.44
CA THR A 452 2.19 -27.13 -31.14
C THR A 452 2.50 -25.76 -30.56
N VAL A 453 2.50 -25.67 -29.22
CA VAL A 453 2.85 -24.47 -28.46
C VAL A 453 3.71 -24.85 -27.27
N ASN A 454 4.66 -23.98 -26.93
CA ASN A 454 5.52 -24.09 -25.77
C ASN A 454 5.83 -22.68 -25.28
N PHE A 455 5.41 -22.33 -24.08
CA PHE A 455 5.58 -20.97 -23.55
C PHE A 455 7.05 -20.69 -23.20
N PRO A 456 7.60 -19.50 -23.52
CA PRO A 456 6.98 -18.43 -24.33
C PRO A 456 7.25 -18.58 -25.84
N ASP A 457 8.20 -19.44 -26.24
CA ASP A 457 8.89 -19.35 -27.53
C ASP A 457 8.06 -19.86 -28.73
N THR A 458 7.38 -21.00 -28.58
CA THR A 458 6.59 -21.60 -29.67
C THR A 458 5.13 -21.22 -29.48
N ASP A 459 4.60 -20.39 -30.38
CA ASP A 459 3.26 -19.83 -30.25
C ASP A 459 2.41 -20.01 -31.51
N LEU A 460 1.10 -20.03 -31.30
CA LEU A 460 0.09 -19.97 -32.35
C LEU A 460 -0.45 -18.55 -32.41
N LYS A 461 -0.31 -17.89 -33.57
CA LYS A 461 -0.81 -16.54 -33.81
C LYS A 461 -1.62 -16.43 -35.09
N PHE A 462 -2.71 -15.69 -35.05
CA PHE A 462 -3.50 -15.35 -36.24
C PHE A 462 -4.05 -13.93 -36.14
N VAL A 463 -4.28 -13.29 -37.30
CA VAL A 463 -4.84 -11.92 -37.37
C VAL A 463 -6.33 -11.97 -37.60
N ASN A 464 -7.08 -11.11 -36.92
CA ASN A 464 -8.46 -10.81 -37.29
C ASN A 464 -8.51 -9.75 -38.41
N ASP A 465 -8.38 -10.18 -39.66
CA ASP A 465 -8.47 -9.31 -40.84
C ASP A 465 -9.92 -9.19 -41.38
N THR A 466 -10.92 -9.53 -40.59
CA THR A 466 -12.33 -9.55 -41.05
C THR A 466 -12.97 -8.17 -41.13
N GLY A 467 -12.37 -7.15 -40.49
CA GLY A 467 -12.98 -5.84 -40.32
C GLY A 467 -14.03 -5.78 -39.20
N HIS A 468 -14.35 -6.91 -38.57
CA HIS A 468 -15.36 -7.04 -37.51
C HIS A 468 -14.75 -7.66 -36.26
N TRP A 469 -15.36 -7.43 -35.09
CA TRP A 469 -14.93 -8.07 -33.84
C TRP A 469 -15.18 -9.57 -33.89
N LEU A 470 -14.26 -10.34 -33.31
CA LEU A 470 -14.43 -11.78 -33.11
C LEU A 470 -14.51 -12.10 -31.62
N LEU A 471 -15.33 -13.08 -31.27
CA LEU A 471 -15.44 -13.67 -29.94
C LEU A 471 -15.06 -15.14 -30.04
N LEU A 472 -13.99 -15.53 -29.36
CA LEU A 472 -13.55 -16.92 -29.23
C LEU A 472 -14.30 -17.58 -28.08
N ARG A 473 -15.00 -18.65 -28.39
CA ARG A 473 -15.74 -19.46 -27.41
C ARG A 473 -15.29 -20.90 -27.40
N THR A 474 -15.29 -21.49 -26.21
CA THR A 474 -14.95 -22.90 -26.02
C THR A 474 -16.09 -23.65 -25.36
N TRP A 475 -16.27 -24.91 -25.76
CA TRP A 475 -17.14 -25.86 -25.06
C TRP A 475 -16.37 -27.14 -24.82
N VAL A 476 -16.34 -27.54 -23.56
CA VAL A 476 -15.57 -28.69 -23.10
C VAL A 476 -16.54 -29.75 -22.63
N GLY A 477 -16.66 -30.83 -23.40
CA GLY A 477 -17.52 -31.97 -23.09
C GLY A 477 -16.82 -33.04 -22.23
N SER A 478 -17.39 -34.23 -22.15
CA SER A 478 -16.73 -35.37 -21.49
C SER A 478 -15.55 -35.93 -22.29
N SER A 479 -15.59 -35.81 -23.62
CA SER A 479 -14.59 -36.40 -24.54
C SER A 479 -14.23 -35.52 -25.73
N SER A 480 -14.67 -34.25 -25.75
CA SER A 480 -14.39 -33.35 -26.87
C SER A 480 -14.26 -31.89 -26.43
N LEU A 481 -13.49 -31.16 -27.22
CA LEU A 481 -13.31 -29.72 -27.14
C LEU A 481 -13.75 -29.11 -28.47
N THR A 482 -14.70 -28.18 -28.40
CA THR A 482 -15.07 -27.32 -29.51
C THR A 482 -14.55 -25.92 -29.26
N VAL A 483 -13.90 -25.33 -30.26
CA VAL A 483 -13.55 -23.90 -30.30
C VAL A 483 -14.30 -23.27 -31.46
N ALA A 484 -14.95 -22.14 -31.23
CA ALA A 484 -15.62 -21.39 -32.29
C ALA A 484 -15.33 -19.89 -32.20
N LEU A 485 -15.38 -19.25 -33.36
CA LEU A 485 -15.25 -17.81 -33.53
C LEU A 485 -16.62 -17.25 -33.95
N TYR A 486 -17.15 -16.32 -33.17
CA TYR A 486 -18.37 -15.58 -33.47
C TYR A 486 -18.03 -14.15 -33.85
N GLY A 487 -18.81 -13.54 -34.73
CA GLY A 487 -18.59 -12.19 -35.22
C GLY A 487 -19.71 -11.78 -36.17
N THR A 488 -19.45 -10.78 -37.01
CA THR A 488 -20.25 -10.57 -38.22
C THR A 488 -19.82 -11.60 -39.27
N PRO A 489 -20.69 -12.51 -39.73
CA PRO A 489 -20.30 -13.52 -40.72
C PRO A 489 -19.84 -12.89 -42.03
N VAL A 490 -18.57 -13.08 -42.37
CA VAL A 490 -17.96 -12.61 -43.63
C VAL A 490 -18.07 -13.62 -44.78
N HIS A 491 -18.64 -14.81 -44.49
CA HIS A 491 -18.90 -15.88 -45.46
C HIS A 491 -17.70 -16.24 -46.36
N ARG A 492 -16.49 -16.26 -45.78
CA ARG A 492 -15.28 -16.70 -46.49
C ARG A 492 -15.40 -18.17 -46.88
N ARG A 493 -14.94 -18.51 -48.08
CA ARG A 493 -14.86 -19.89 -48.57
C ARG A 493 -13.42 -20.38 -48.48
N VAL A 494 -13.19 -21.41 -47.68
CA VAL A 494 -11.87 -22.06 -47.54
C VAL A 494 -11.84 -23.31 -48.41
N VAL A 495 -10.84 -23.40 -49.29
CA VAL A 495 -10.57 -24.57 -50.13
C VAL A 495 -9.19 -25.10 -49.73
N SER A 496 -9.10 -26.40 -49.45
CA SER A 496 -7.86 -27.03 -49.01
C SER A 496 -7.50 -28.22 -49.87
N GLU A 497 -6.23 -28.35 -50.22
CA GLU A 497 -5.66 -29.52 -50.87
C GLU A 497 -4.48 -30.05 -50.05
N THR A 498 -4.57 -31.31 -49.62
CA THR A 498 -3.57 -31.95 -48.76
C THR A 498 -2.72 -32.89 -49.60
N ALA A 499 -1.41 -32.62 -49.67
CA ALA A 499 -0.46 -33.53 -50.30
C ALA A 499 -0.39 -34.86 -49.52
N PRO A 500 -0.03 -35.99 -50.14
CA PRO A 500 0.15 -37.26 -49.43
C PRO A 500 1.20 -37.17 -48.31
N LEU A 501 1.04 -37.98 -47.27
CA LEU A 501 2.03 -38.11 -46.21
C LEU A 501 3.19 -38.97 -46.70
N VAL A 502 4.32 -38.35 -47.01
CA VAL A 502 5.49 -39.01 -47.60
C VAL A 502 6.49 -39.39 -46.52
N VAL A 503 7.08 -40.60 -46.62
CA VAL A 503 8.22 -41.00 -45.78
C VAL A 503 9.49 -40.31 -46.29
N THR A 504 10.13 -39.52 -45.44
CA THR A 504 11.34 -38.75 -45.78
C THR A 504 12.63 -39.41 -45.30
N GLY A 505 12.53 -40.43 -44.44
CA GLY A 505 13.68 -41.18 -43.97
C GLY A 505 13.28 -42.39 -43.12
N PRO A 506 14.18 -43.37 -42.95
CA PRO A 506 13.91 -44.54 -42.12
C PRO A 506 13.72 -44.14 -40.65
N ALA A 507 13.12 -45.04 -39.87
CA ALA A 507 13.10 -44.90 -38.42
C ALA A 507 14.54 -44.89 -37.88
N PRO A 508 14.94 -43.93 -37.03
CA PRO A 508 16.24 -43.95 -36.36
C PRO A 508 16.44 -45.25 -35.57
N ILE A 509 17.67 -45.66 -35.25
CA ILE A 509 17.93 -46.86 -34.44
C ILE A 509 18.57 -46.45 -33.11
N LYS A 510 17.96 -46.84 -31.98
CA LYS A 510 18.52 -46.67 -30.63
C LYS A 510 18.88 -48.05 -30.08
N LYS A 511 20.18 -48.29 -29.86
CA LYS A 511 20.67 -49.53 -29.23
C LYS A 511 20.80 -49.34 -27.73
N VAL A 512 20.16 -50.20 -26.95
CA VAL A 512 20.19 -50.17 -25.48
C VAL A 512 20.92 -51.42 -24.96
N PRO A 513 22.02 -51.29 -24.21
CA PRO A 513 22.71 -52.44 -23.64
C PRO A 513 21.81 -53.21 -22.65
N ASP A 514 21.82 -54.53 -22.73
CA ASP A 514 21.04 -55.41 -21.87
C ASP A 514 21.93 -56.50 -21.23
N PRO A 515 22.18 -56.44 -19.91
CA PRO A 515 23.02 -57.39 -19.20
C PRO A 515 22.38 -58.76 -18.98
N THR A 516 21.10 -58.93 -19.33
CA THR A 516 20.40 -60.22 -19.25
C THR A 516 20.53 -61.02 -20.55
N LEU A 517 20.71 -60.34 -21.68
CA LEU A 517 20.87 -60.94 -23.00
C LEU A 517 22.32 -61.32 -23.27
N LEU A 518 22.53 -62.49 -23.88
CA LEU A 518 23.86 -62.95 -24.27
C LEU A 518 24.46 -62.06 -25.37
N VAL A 519 25.78 -61.85 -25.34
CA VAL A 519 26.51 -61.17 -26.41
C VAL A 519 26.18 -61.82 -27.77
N GLY A 520 25.83 -60.99 -28.75
CA GLY A 520 25.39 -61.42 -30.08
C GLY A 520 23.88 -61.66 -30.22
N ARG A 521 23.10 -61.58 -29.13
CA ARG A 521 21.63 -61.57 -29.17
C ARG A 521 21.11 -60.13 -29.15
N THR A 522 20.06 -59.88 -29.92
CA THR A 522 19.32 -58.62 -29.92
C THR A 522 17.82 -58.90 -29.78
N VAL A 523 17.12 -58.05 -29.03
CA VAL A 523 15.66 -58.07 -28.93
C VAL A 523 15.12 -56.72 -29.37
N LEU A 524 14.14 -56.74 -30.26
CA LEU A 524 13.39 -55.53 -30.62
C LEU A 524 12.45 -55.18 -29.46
N GLU A 525 12.63 -54.01 -28.87
CA GLU A 525 11.77 -53.50 -27.81
C GLU A 525 10.66 -52.63 -28.40
N GLU A 526 11.03 -51.67 -29.26
CA GLU A 526 10.09 -50.77 -29.92
C GLU A 526 10.39 -50.70 -31.42
N SER A 527 9.35 -50.79 -32.25
CA SER A 527 9.50 -50.77 -33.71
C SER A 527 9.88 -49.39 -34.27
N GLY A 528 9.62 -48.31 -33.53
CA GLY A 528 9.80 -46.93 -33.99
C GLY A 528 8.84 -46.54 -35.12
N SER A 529 9.02 -45.33 -35.64
CA SER A 529 8.26 -44.80 -36.77
C SER A 529 9.18 -44.01 -37.72
N PRO A 530 8.96 -44.04 -39.04
CA PRO A 530 9.79 -43.30 -39.98
C PRO A 530 9.52 -41.79 -39.90
N SER A 531 10.49 -40.99 -40.35
CA SER A 531 10.29 -39.55 -40.55
C SER A 531 9.33 -39.32 -41.71
N ARG A 532 8.46 -38.32 -41.61
CA ARG A 532 7.41 -38.06 -42.60
C ARG A 532 7.24 -36.57 -42.86
N SER A 533 6.75 -36.20 -44.03
CA SER A 533 6.36 -34.82 -44.35
C SER A 533 5.08 -34.77 -45.17
N THR A 534 4.37 -33.64 -45.07
CA THR A 534 3.17 -33.34 -45.86
C THR A 534 3.05 -31.82 -46.01
N SER A 535 2.23 -31.37 -46.96
CA SER A 535 1.82 -29.97 -47.06
C SER A 535 0.30 -29.86 -47.22
N VAL A 536 -0.24 -28.72 -46.85
CA VAL A 536 -1.65 -28.37 -47.08
C VAL A 536 -1.69 -27.01 -47.74
N GLU A 537 -2.14 -26.95 -48.99
CA GLU A 537 -2.44 -25.70 -49.69
C GLU A 537 -3.83 -25.23 -49.27
N ARG A 538 -3.94 -23.97 -48.86
CA ARG A 538 -5.18 -23.32 -48.43
C ARG A 538 -5.42 -22.07 -49.25
N LYS A 539 -6.53 -22.05 -49.99
CA LYS A 539 -7.04 -20.86 -50.67
C LYS A 539 -8.28 -20.35 -49.96
N VAL A 540 -8.29 -19.07 -49.62
CA VAL A 540 -9.42 -18.40 -48.96
C VAL A 540 -9.99 -17.37 -49.92
N TYR A 541 -11.29 -17.45 -50.16
CA TYR A 541 -12.02 -16.49 -50.99
C TYR A 541 -13.02 -15.71 -50.14
N ASP A 542 -13.29 -14.45 -50.50
CA ASP A 542 -14.41 -13.72 -49.94
C ASP A 542 -15.77 -14.22 -50.47
N ALA A 543 -16.86 -13.63 -50.00
CA ALA A 543 -18.22 -13.98 -50.42
C ALA A 543 -18.48 -13.76 -51.92
N ASN A 544 -17.70 -12.89 -52.58
CA ASN A 544 -17.82 -12.59 -54.01
C ASN A 544 -16.89 -13.46 -54.88
N GLY A 545 -16.12 -14.36 -54.26
CA GLY A 545 -15.18 -15.24 -54.96
C GLY A 545 -13.80 -14.60 -55.23
N LYS A 546 -13.49 -13.44 -54.66
CA LYS A 546 -12.14 -12.85 -54.74
C LYS A 546 -11.19 -13.63 -53.84
N LEU A 547 -10.04 -14.04 -54.38
CA LEU A 547 -8.98 -14.67 -53.60
C LEU A 547 -8.39 -13.66 -52.61
N LEU A 548 -8.42 -14.00 -51.32
CA LEU A 548 -7.87 -13.22 -50.22
C LEU A 548 -6.49 -13.74 -49.82
N HIS A 549 -6.38 -15.05 -49.60
CA HIS A 549 -5.18 -15.71 -49.11
C HIS A 549 -4.90 -16.97 -49.91
N ASP A 550 -3.64 -17.18 -50.24
CA ASP A 550 -3.11 -18.42 -50.79
C ASP A 550 -1.89 -18.82 -49.95
N THR A 551 -1.99 -19.90 -49.21
CA THR A 551 -0.99 -20.26 -48.19
C THR A 551 -0.77 -21.77 -48.18
N THR A 552 0.49 -22.19 -48.26
CA THR A 552 0.88 -23.58 -48.08
C THR A 552 1.47 -23.81 -46.70
N PHE A 553 0.85 -24.68 -45.91
CA PHE A 553 1.35 -25.12 -44.62
C PHE A 553 2.21 -26.37 -44.79
N PHE A 554 3.51 -26.25 -44.57
CA PHE A 554 4.42 -27.41 -44.56
C PHE A 554 4.49 -28.01 -43.16
N SER A 555 4.49 -29.34 -43.09
CA SER A 555 4.65 -30.08 -41.83
C SER A 555 5.70 -31.17 -42.01
N SER A 556 6.66 -31.20 -41.09
CA SER A 556 7.74 -32.19 -41.06
C SER A 556 7.79 -32.88 -39.70
N TYR A 557 7.61 -34.18 -39.70
CA TYR A 557 7.56 -35.03 -38.52
C TYR A 557 8.82 -35.91 -38.44
N ARG A 558 9.45 -35.91 -37.27
CA ARG A 558 10.59 -36.77 -36.96
C ARG A 558 10.12 -38.21 -36.79
N GLY A 559 10.98 -39.15 -37.19
CA GLY A 559 10.78 -40.56 -36.90
C GLY A 559 11.10 -40.90 -35.45
N GLU A 560 10.33 -41.80 -34.86
CA GLU A 560 10.62 -42.37 -33.55
C GLU A 560 11.62 -43.52 -33.69
N PRO A 561 12.61 -43.62 -32.79
CA PRO A 561 13.65 -44.62 -32.92
C PRO A 561 13.10 -46.04 -32.72
N ARG A 562 13.59 -46.96 -33.55
CA ARG A 562 13.54 -48.39 -33.29
C ARG A 562 14.47 -48.71 -32.12
N VAL A 563 13.92 -49.16 -31.00
CA VAL A 563 14.70 -49.50 -29.80
C VAL A 563 15.08 -50.98 -29.85
N ILE A 564 16.38 -51.25 -29.91
CA ILE A 564 16.93 -52.61 -29.97
C ILE A 564 17.79 -52.85 -28.73
N ARG A 565 17.38 -53.81 -27.89
CA ARG A 565 18.19 -54.30 -26.76
C ARG A 565 19.33 -55.17 -27.29
N VAL A 566 20.56 -54.90 -26.86
CA VAL A 566 21.76 -55.62 -27.31
C VAL A 566 22.42 -56.30 -26.13
N GLY A 567 22.60 -57.61 -26.20
CA GLY A 567 23.13 -58.39 -25.09
C GLY A 567 24.58 -58.10 -24.74
N THR A 568 24.84 -57.94 -23.45
CA THR A 568 26.19 -57.75 -22.89
C THR A 568 26.62 -58.90 -21.96
N LYS A 569 25.75 -59.88 -21.71
CA LYS A 569 26.05 -61.06 -20.88
C LYS A 569 26.99 -62.01 -21.63
N ARG A 570 28.21 -62.21 -21.11
CA ARG A 570 29.12 -63.22 -21.67
C ARG A 570 28.58 -64.62 -21.37
N LYS A 571 28.63 -65.53 -22.34
CA LYS A 571 28.30 -66.94 -22.10
C LYS A 571 29.27 -67.52 -21.04
N PRO A 572 28.77 -68.30 -20.05
CA PRO A 572 29.65 -69.08 -19.19
C PRO A 572 30.49 -70.02 -20.05
N LYS A 573 31.80 -70.08 -19.79
CA LYS A 573 32.70 -71.04 -20.42
C LYS A 573 32.22 -72.46 -20.03
N PRO A 574 32.12 -73.42 -20.96
CA PRO A 574 31.77 -74.80 -20.61
C PRO A 574 32.76 -75.32 -19.55
N ALA A 575 32.25 -75.94 -18.49
CA ALA A 575 33.08 -76.70 -17.58
C ALA A 575 33.52 -77.98 -18.30
N ASP A 576 34.83 -78.20 -18.40
CA ASP A 576 35.39 -79.45 -18.89
C ASP A 576 34.98 -80.60 -17.97
N GLN A 577 34.22 -81.57 -18.50
CA GLN A 577 34.00 -82.86 -17.85
C GLN A 577 34.70 -83.95 -18.65
N ASN A 578 35.95 -84.24 -18.27
CA ASN A 578 36.59 -85.54 -18.47
C ASN A 578 36.37 -86.37 -17.21
N GLY A 579 35.79 -87.58 -17.33
CA GLY A 579 35.93 -88.61 -16.29
C GLY A 579 34.77 -89.59 -16.11
N SER A 580 34.84 -90.69 -16.87
CA SER A 580 34.60 -92.09 -16.47
C SER A 580 33.24 -92.58 -15.94
N THR A 581 32.70 -93.54 -16.70
CA THR A 581 31.83 -94.68 -16.36
C THR A 581 32.12 -95.36 -15.01
N THR A 582 31.08 -95.85 -14.30
CA THR A 582 30.78 -97.29 -14.05
C THR A 582 29.45 -97.47 -13.28
N THR A 583 28.69 -98.48 -13.69
CA THR A 583 27.41 -99.03 -13.21
C THR A 583 27.47 -99.55 -11.76
N THR A 584 26.37 -99.54 -10.99
CA THR A 584 25.69 -100.70 -10.34
C THR A 584 24.42 -100.21 -9.60
N GLY A 585 23.31 -100.93 -9.68
CA GLY A 585 22.02 -100.56 -9.07
C GLY A 585 21.86 -100.98 -7.59
N THR A 586 20.78 -100.51 -6.95
CA THR A 586 19.78 -101.30 -6.18
C THR A 586 18.71 -100.35 -5.59
N THR A 587 17.46 -100.81 -5.72
CA THR A 587 16.17 -100.47 -5.10
C THR A 587 16.16 -99.77 -3.73
N THR A 588 15.26 -98.79 -3.51
CA THR A 588 14.12 -98.82 -2.54
C THR A 588 13.48 -97.43 -2.34
N THR A 589 12.17 -97.41 -2.58
CA THR A 589 11.03 -96.69 -1.96
C THR A 589 11.24 -95.42 -1.12
N THR A 590 10.32 -94.44 -1.30
CA THR A 590 9.57 -93.63 -0.28
C THR A 590 9.39 -92.19 -0.80
N THR A 591 8.25 -91.85 -1.42
CA THR A 591 7.05 -91.21 -0.81
C THR A 591 7.02 -89.69 -1.00
N THR A 592 6.04 -89.26 -1.81
CA THR A 592 5.16 -88.08 -1.63
C THR A 592 5.81 -86.70 -1.45
N THR A 593 5.47 -85.74 -2.31
CA THR A 593 4.32 -84.84 -2.03
C THR A 593 4.08 -83.89 -3.20
N THR A 594 2.90 -84.06 -3.77
CA THR A 594 2.16 -83.19 -4.68
C THR A 594 2.01 -81.79 -4.07
N THR A 595 2.28 -80.73 -4.84
CA THR A 595 1.62 -79.44 -4.54
C THR A 595 0.95 -78.92 -5.80
N LYS A 596 -0.37 -78.99 -5.70
CA LYS A 596 -1.37 -78.63 -6.68
C LYS A 596 -1.54 -77.10 -6.67
N LYS A 597 -1.70 -76.56 -7.88
CA LYS A 597 -2.41 -75.33 -8.25
C LYS A 597 -3.56 -74.97 -7.28
N PRO A 598 -3.89 -73.68 -7.15
CA PRO A 598 -5.30 -73.31 -7.32
C PRO A 598 -5.49 -72.29 -8.44
N THR A 599 -6.48 -72.60 -9.27
CA THR A 599 -7.08 -71.71 -10.26
C THR A 599 -8.22 -70.93 -9.58
N THR A 600 -8.64 -69.86 -10.25
CA THR A 600 -9.97 -69.23 -10.27
C THR A 600 -10.43 -68.47 -9.03
N THR A 601 -10.75 -67.18 -9.22
CA THR A 601 -12.16 -66.76 -9.28
C THR A 601 -12.35 -65.48 -10.11
N THR A 602 -13.25 -65.59 -11.08
CA THR A 602 -13.91 -64.53 -11.85
C THR A 602 -15.01 -63.85 -11.03
N SER A 603 -15.20 -62.54 -11.18
CA SER A 603 -16.55 -61.96 -11.26
C SER A 603 -16.56 -60.56 -11.88
N PRO A 604 -17.70 -60.12 -12.46
CA PRO A 604 -17.74 -59.09 -13.50
C PRO A 604 -18.34 -57.74 -13.05
N ARG A 605 -17.89 -56.67 -13.72
CA ARG A 605 -18.59 -55.41 -14.11
C ARG A 605 -19.24 -54.52 -13.03
N PRO A 606 -19.56 -53.23 -13.29
CA PRO A 606 -20.02 -52.58 -14.54
C PRO A 606 -18.96 -51.93 -15.44
#